data_AF-A0ABD5PQW9-F1
#
_entry.id   AF-A0ABD5PQW9-F1
#
_cell.length_a   1.000
_cell.length_b   1.000
_cell.length_c   1.000
_cell.angle_alpha   90.00
_cell.angle_beta   90.00
_cell.angle_gamma   90.00
#
_symmetry.space_group_name_H-M   'P 1'
#
loop_
_entity.id
_entity.type
_entity.pdbx_description
1 polymer ?
#
loop_
_entity_poly.entity_id
_entity_poly.type
_entity_poly.pdbx_seq_one_letter_code
_entity_poly.pdbx_strand_id
1 'polypeptide(L)'
;MATAGASSLGGEQTTDDSGSISEDELFTLLSNQRRRHILHALMREDGPVDVGQISQEIAAWEDGTPIEKVSSTDRKRVYTALQQTHLPKMDKAGVLEYDHNHGVVEPTEALEDVEIYMDVVRGREIPWSDYYLGLTAVAAASFAVSTLEIFPFSVIDQFTWGVFVVVAFAVSALAHRFYSRRNRLGIDSEPPEVEHVSDRH
;
A
#
# COMPACT_ATOMS: atom_id res chain seq x y z
N MET A 1 59.51 -9.97 -21.18
CA MET A 1 59.25 -8.53 -21.38
C MET A 1 57.74 -8.37 -21.42
N ALA A 2 57.20 -7.66 -20.43
CA ALA A 2 55.78 -7.59 -20.10
C ALA A 2 55.09 -6.43 -20.83
N THR A 3 53.82 -6.63 -21.22
CA THR A 3 52.79 -5.61 -21.52
C THR A 3 51.45 -6.35 -21.61
N ALA A 4 50.54 -6.16 -20.63
CA ALA A 4 49.44 -5.18 -20.65
C ALA A 4 48.17 -5.76 -21.29
N GLY A 5 46.96 -5.62 -20.77
CA GLY A 5 46.47 -4.97 -19.56
C GLY A 5 45.01 -5.37 -19.37
N ALA A 6 44.60 -5.53 -18.12
CA ALA A 6 43.20 -5.65 -17.74
C ALA A 6 42.55 -4.27 -17.75
N SER A 7 41.36 -4.17 -18.35
CA SER A 7 40.34 -3.11 -18.24
C SER A 7 39.27 -3.47 -19.26
N SER A 8 37.97 -3.28 -19.08
CA SER A 8 37.14 -2.74 -18.02
C SER A 8 35.74 -2.96 -18.60
N LEU A 9 34.97 -3.93 -18.10
CA LEU A 9 33.55 -3.99 -18.43
C LEU A 9 32.84 -3.05 -17.46
N GLY A 10 32.78 -1.78 -17.86
CA GLY A 10 31.86 -0.82 -17.29
C GLY A 10 30.45 -1.30 -17.64
N GLY A 11 29.68 -1.66 -16.62
CA GLY A 11 28.24 -1.79 -16.76
C GLY A 11 27.68 -0.40 -17.00
N GLU A 12 27.10 -0.21 -18.18
CA GLU A 12 26.25 0.93 -18.51
C GLU A 12 25.24 1.14 -17.37
N GLN A 13 25.41 2.23 -16.62
CA GLN A 13 24.31 2.80 -15.84
C GLN A 13 23.42 3.53 -16.84
N THR A 14 22.27 2.95 -17.14
CA THR A 14 21.18 3.65 -17.82
C THR A 14 20.61 4.67 -16.85
N THR A 15 21.02 5.93 -17.01
CA THR A 15 20.34 7.08 -16.45
C THR A 15 19.03 7.25 -17.21
N ASP A 16 17.92 6.86 -16.60
CA ASP A 16 16.58 7.22 -17.06
C ASP A 16 16.33 8.66 -16.61
N ASP A 17 16.53 9.59 -17.55
CA ASP A 17 16.37 11.04 -17.38
C ASP A 17 14.92 11.43 -17.69
N SER A 18 14.04 11.07 -16.77
CA SER A 18 12.70 11.64 -16.61
C SER A 18 12.47 11.74 -15.11
N GLY A 19 12.04 12.90 -14.60
CA GLY A 19 11.86 13.22 -13.17
C GLY A 19 10.86 12.35 -12.39
N SER A 20 10.53 11.17 -12.91
CA SER A 20 9.70 10.14 -12.28
C SER A 20 10.58 9.16 -11.51
N ILE A 21 10.31 9.00 -10.21
CA ILE A 21 10.92 7.96 -9.37
C ILE A 21 10.64 6.55 -9.93
N SER A 22 11.65 5.67 -9.95
CA SER A 22 11.45 4.28 -10.39
C SER A 22 10.55 3.49 -9.43
N GLU A 23 9.83 2.49 -9.93
CA GLU A 23 8.91 1.67 -9.12
C GLU A 23 9.63 0.97 -7.95
N ASP A 24 10.81 0.40 -8.18
CA ASP A 24 11.61 -0.27 -7.14
C ASP A 24 12.12 0.71 -6.07
N GLU A 25 12.50 1.92 -6.46
CA GLU A 25 12.92 2.97 -5.55
C GLU A 25 11.75 3.48 -4.72
N LEU A 26 10.59 3.68 -5.36
CA LEU A 26 9.35 4.04 -4.69
C LEU A 26 8.91 2.95 -3.69
N PHE A 27 8.92 1.68 -4.06
CA PHE A 27 8.65 0.57 -3.12
C PHE A 27 9.64 0.57 -1.96
N THR A 28 10.92 0.79 -2.23
CA THR A 28 11.95 0.85 -1.20
C THR A 28 11.69 2.02 -0.24
N LEU A 29 11.29 3.20 -0.75
CA LEU A 29 10.85 4.31 0.09
C LEU A 29 9.62 3.93 0.91
N LEU A 30 8.55 3.47 0.28
CA LEU A 30 7.28 3.18 0.93
C LEU A 30 7.32 1.98 1.89
N SER A 31 8.36 1.14 1.84
CA SER A 31 8.55 0.02 2.78
C SER A 31 8.62 0.46 4.24
N ASN A 32 9.05 1.70 4.51
CA ASN A 32 9.16 2.22 5.87
C ASN A 32 7.92 3.00 6.29
N GLN A 33 7.36 2.62 7.43
CA GLN A 33 6.15 3.22 8.00
C GLN A 33 6.25 4.74 8.18
N ARG A 34 7.37 5.24 8.72
CA ARG A 34 7.57 6.69 8.91
C ARG A 34 7.58 7.44 7.59
N ARG A 35 8.17 6.89 6.53
CA ARG A 35 8.15 7.54 5.21
C ARG A 35 6.75 7.61 4.63
N ARG A 36 5.92 6.57 4.83
CA ARG A 36 4.49 6.63 4.47
C ARG A 36 3.74 7.70 5.25
N HIS A 37 4.01 7.83 6.56
CA HIS A 37 3.38 8.87 7.37
C HIS A 37 3.78 10.29 6.95
N ILE A 38 5.04 10.51 6.56
CA ILE A 38 5.49 11.81 6.03
C ILE A 38 4.71 12.17 4.78
N LEU A 39 4.58 11.26 3.81
CA LEU A 39 3.83 11.50 2.58
C LEU A 39 2.35 11.81 2.90
N HIS A 40 1.75 11.06 3.81
CA HIS A 40 0.37 11.30 4.24
C HIS A 40 0.18 12.65 4.93
N ALA A 41 1.16 13.12 5.71
CA ALA A 41 1.12 14.46 6.30
C ALA A 41 1.20 15.55 5.23
N LEU A 42 2.09 15.39 4.24
CA LEU A 42 2.27 16.34 3.14
C LEU A 42 1.07 16.40 2.20
N MET A 43 0.43 15.27 1.90
CA MET A 43 -0.77 15.21 1.05
C MET A 43 -2.00 15.93 1.66
N ARG A 44 -1.96 16.27 2.94
CA ARG A 44 -3.06 16.98 3.63
C ARG A 44 -2.90 18.49 3.61
N GLU A 45 -1.73 18.99 3.23
CA GLU A 45 -1.36 20.39 3.30
C GLU A 45 -1.03 20.89 1.89
N ASP A 46 -1.63 22.02 1.48
CA ASP A 46 -1.44 22.57 0.12
C ASP A 46 -0.12 23.37 -0.03
N GLY A 47 0.93 23.01 0.73
CA GLY A 47 2.16 23.78 0.73
C GLY A 47 3.24 23.34 1.72
N PRO A 48 4.24 24.22 1.98
CA PRO A 48 5.39 23.92 2.82
C PRO A 48 4.99 23.66 4.28
N VAL A 49 5.52 22.59 4.87
CA VAL A 49 5.19 22.18 6.25
C VAL A 49 6.45 22.14 7.13
N ASP A 50 6.33 22.65 8.36
CA ASP A 50 7.39 22.59 9.35
C ASP A 50 7.66 21.14 9.80
N VAL A 51 8.93 20.73 9.83
CA VAL A 51 9.34 19.39 10.29
C VAL A 51 8.88 19.14 11.73
N GLY A 52 8.84 20.17 12.55
CA GLY A 52 8.35 20.10 13.92
C GLY A 52 6.85 19.78 14.01
N GLN A 53 6.03 20.27 13.08
CA GLN A 53 4.62 19.90 12.95
C GLN A 53 4.48 18.45 12.48
N ILE A 54 5.14 18.07 11.38
CA ILE A 54 5.13 16.70 10.85
C ILE A 54 5.56 15.71 11.95
N SER A 55 6.60 16.05 12.72
CA SER A 55 7.08 15.20 13.82
C SER A 55 6.04 14.97 14.91
N GLN A 56 5.22 15.96 15.19
CA GLN A 56 4.18 15.86 16.20
C GLN A 56 3.01 15.01 15.71
N GLU A 57 2.59 15.19 14.46
CA GLU A 57 1.56 14.36 13.82
C GLU A 57 1.99 12.89 13.74
N ILE A 58 3.22 12.63 13.30
CA ILE A 58 3.76 11.27 13.22
C ILE A 58 3.87 10.64 14.61
N ALA A 59 4.32 11.38 15.62
CA ALA A 59 4.36 10.86 16.99
C ALA A 59 2.96 10.51 17.51
N ALA A 60 1.96 11.35 17.22
CA ALA A 60 0.56 11.08 17.57
C ALA A 60 0.06 9.77 16.93
N TRP A 61 0.37 9.54 15.65
CA TRP A 61 -0.02 8.32 14.94
C TRP A 61 0.75 7.08 15.44
N GLU A 62 2.06 7.18 15.69
CA GLU A 62 2.86 6.06 16.20
C GLU A 62 2.39 5.59 17.58
N ASP A 63 2.06 6.54 18.46
CA ASP A 63 1.72 6.26 19.85
C ASP A 63 0.19 6.17 20.08
N GLY A 64 -0.62 6.25 19.02
CA GLY A 64 -2.09 6.17 19.08
C GLY A 64 -2.72 7.21 20.01
N THR A 65 -2.09 8.39 20.12
CA THR A 65 -2.40 9.40 21.14
C THR A 65 -2.85 10.70 20.46
N PRO A 66 -3.83 11.44 21.03
CA PRO A 66 -4.21 12.75 20.50
C PRO A 66 -3.01 13.69 20.36
N ILE A 67 -3.00 14.50 19.30
CA ILE A 67 -1.86 15.36 18.96
C ILE A 67 -1.47 16.34 20.09
N GLU A 68 -2.46 16.77 20.88
CA GLU A 68 -2.27 17.68 22.02
C GLU A 68 -1.63 16.98 23.23
N LYS A 69 -1.67 15.65 23.27
CA LYS A 69 -1.11 14.82 24.35
C LYS A 69 0.28 14.26 24.00
N VAL A 70 0.80 14.52 22.80
CA VAL A 70 2.14 14.09 22.40
C VAL A 70 3.19 14.72 23.32
N SER A 71 4.05 13.88 23.89
CA SER A 71 5.11 14.37 24.77
C SER A 71 6.21 15.09 23.98
N SER A 72 6.89 16.04 24.62
CA SER A 72 8.04 16.71 24.00
C SER A 72 9.18 15.75 23.69
N THR A 73 9.32 14.67 24.47
CA THR A 73 10.30 13.62 24.25
C THR A 73 9.99 12.83 22.97
N ASP A 74 8.74 12.44 22.77
CA ASP A 74 8.33 11.64 21.61
C ASP A 74 8.41 12.47 20.33
N ARG A 75 7.91 13.71 20.37
CA ARG A 75 8.06 14.66 19.27
C ARG A 75 9.54 14.86 18.90
N LYS A 76 10.43 15.04 19.89
CA LYS A 76 11.87 15.21 19.64
C LYS A 76 12.54 13.95 19.06
N ARG A 77 12.13 12.76 19.53
CA ARG A 77 12.60 11.46 19.01
C ARG A 77 12.24 11.32 17.53
N VAL A 78 10.99 11.61 17.17
CA VAL A 78 10.54 11.57 15.78
C VAL A 78 11.27 12.63 14.95
N TYR A 79 11.30 13.89 15.40
CA TYR A 79 12.01 14.98 14.73
C TYR A 79 13.45 14.62 14.36
N THR A 80 14.19 14.10 15.33
CA THR A 80 15.59 13.70 15.11
C THR A 80 15.69 12.61 14.04
N ALA A 81 14.79 11.64 14.04
CA ALA A 81 14.78 10.58 13.03
C ALA A 81 14.39 11.09 11.63
N LEU A 82 13.41 12.01 11.55
CA LEU A 82 13.02 12.66 10.30
C LEU A 82 14.23 13.37 9.68
N GLN A 83 14.85 14.24 10.47
CA GLN A 83 16.01 15.03 10.09
C GLN A 83 17.19 14.18 9.60
N GLN A 84 17.53 13.12 10.34
CA GLN A 84 18.78 12.38 10.12
C GLN A 84 18.66 11.28 9.08
N THR A 85 17.47 10.70 8.91
CA THR A 85 17.31 9.46 8.15
C THR A 85 16.24 9.54 7.08
N HIS A 86 15.06 10.06 7.41
CA HIS A 86 13.91 9.94 6.50
C HIS A 86 13.89 11.03 5.44
N LEU A 87 13.92 12.30 5.86
CA LEU A 87 13.82 13.44 4.95
C LEU A 87 14.98 13.47 3.94
N PRO A 88 16.26 13.30 4.33
CA PRO A 88 17.36 13.31 3.35
C PRO A 88 17.26 12.19 2.30
N LYS A 89 16.64 11.06 2.64
CA LYS A 89 16.46 9.94 1.69
C LYS A 89 15.31 10.18 0.74
N MET A 90 14.23 10.80 1.23
CA MET A 90 13.07 11.13 0.42
C MET A 90 13.36 12.30 -0.53
N ASP A 91 14.11 13.29 -0.03
CA ASP A 91 14.67 14.39 -0.81
C ASP A 91 15.58 13.90 -1.94
N LYS A 92 16.51 12.99 -1.63
CA LYS A 92 17.37 12.38 -2.64
C LYS A 92 16.58 11.62 -3.73
N ALA A 93 15.46 11.02 -3.35
CA ALA A 93 14.62 10.28 -4.28
C ALA A 93 13.61 11.19 -5.02
N GLY A 94 13.62 12.49 -4.73
CA GLY A 94 12.83 13.49 -5.43
C GLY A 94 11.34 13.47 -5.13
N VAL A 95 10.88 12.79 -4.09
CA VAL A 95 9.43 12.74 -3.74
C VAL A 95 8.98 13.93 -2.88
N LEU A 96 9.91 14.65 -2.29
CA LEU A 96 9.71 15.89 -1.54
C LEU A 96 10.99 16.70 -1.62
N GLU A 97 10.93 17.99 -1.34
CA GLU A 97 12.10 18.83 -1.12
C GLU A 97 12.26 19.10 0.36
N TYR A 98 13.48 18.96 0.85
CA TYR A 98 13.79 19.18 2.26
C TYR A 98 14.78 20.31 2.50
N ASP A 99 14.29 21.43 3.04
CA ASP A 99 15.14 22.54 3.48
C ASP A 99 15.62 22.32 4.92
N HIS A 100 16.86 21.84 5.05
CA HIS A 100 17.50 21.64 6.35
C HIS A 100 17.75 22.95 7.12
N ASN A 101 17.96 24.07 6.44
CA ASN A 101 18.27 25.34 7.11
C ASN A 101 17.02 25.94 7.76
N HIS A 102 15.88 25.81 7.09
CA HIS A 102 14.60 26.34 7.56
C HIS A 102 13.76 25.30 8.30
N GLY A 103 14.09 24.01 8.22
CA GLY A 103 13.33 22.94 8.86
C GLY A 103 11.96 22.75 8.22
N VAL A 104 11.89 22.92 6.89
CA VAL A 104 10.65 22.90 6.11
C VAL A 104 10.73 21.78 5.07
N VAL A 105 9.60 21.15 4.82
CA VAL A 105 9.43 20.10 3.80
C VAL A 105 8.34 20.52 2.85
N GLU A 106 8.60 20.39 1.55
CA GLU A 106 7.65 20.73 0.50
C GLU A 106 7.37 19.53 -0.40
N PRO A 107 6.12 19.30 -0.83
CA PRO A 107 5.82 18.29 -1.83
C PRO A 107 6.43 18.69 -3.18
N THR A 108 6.80 17.69 -3.99
CA THR A 108 7.26 17.87 -5.37
C THR A 108 6.19 17.41 -6.35
N GLU A 109 6.32 17.75 -7.63
CA GLU A 109 5.45 17.20 -8.69
C GLU A 109 5.49 15.67 -8.74
N ALA A 110 6.64 15.06 -8.44
CA ALA A 110 6.78 13.60 -8.37
C ALA A 110 5.96 12.98 -7.21
N LEU A 111 5.54 13.76 -6.21
CA LEU A 111 4.63 13.28 -5.17
C LEU A 111 3.24 12.98 -5.72
N GLU A 112 2.77 13.75 -6.71
CA GLU A 112 1.48 13.51 -7.36
C GLU A 112 1.50 12.18 -8.13
N ASP A 113 2.61 11.87 -8.80
CA ASP A 113 2.81 10.57 -9.46
C ASP A 113 2.79 9.42 -8.45
N VAL A 114 3.36 9.63 -7.26
CA VAL A 114 3.31 8.65 -6.15
C VAL A 114 1.89 8.50 -5.62
N GLU A 115 1.13 9.58 -5.48
CA GLU A 115 -0.28 9.55 -5.06
C GLU A 115 -1.13 8.76 -6.06
N ILE A 116 -1.02 9.08 -7.34
CA ILE A 116 -1.71 8.38 -8.42
C ILE A 116 -1.29 6.91 -8.45
N TYR A 117 0.01 6.60 -8.32
CA TYR A 117 0.48 5.22 -8.26
C TYR A 117 -0.13 4.46 -7.06
N MET A 118 -0.12 5.08 -5.87
CA MET A 118 -0.71 4.51 -4.66
C MET A 118 -2.22 4.28 -4.79
N ASP A 119 -2.96 5.22 -5.36
CA ASP A 119 -4.39 5.10 -5.63
C ASP A 119 -4.69 4.05 -6.70
N VAL A 120 -3.82 3.91 -7.69
CA VAL A 120 -3.94 2.94 -8.77
C VAL A 120 -3.59 1.51 -8.32
N VAL A 121 -2.66 1.36 -7.38
CA VAL A 121 -2.35 0.07 -6.72
C VAL A 121 -3.47 -0.30 -5.75
N ARG A 122 -3.92 0.64 -4.91
CA ARG A 122 -5.04 0.43 -3.96
C ARG A 122 -6.39 0.25 -4.66
N GLY A 123 -6.61 0.92 -5.78
CA GLY A 123 -7.87 0.93 -6.54
C GLY A 123 -8.08 -0.26 -7.48
N ARG A 124 -7.13 -1.20 -7.54
CA ARG A 124 -7.20 -2.40 -8.41
C ARG A 124 -7.17 -3.73 -7.67
N GLU A 125 -7.35 -3.71 -6.36
CA GLU A 125 -7.65 -4.89 -5.58
C GLU A 125 -9.17 -5.00 -5.45
N ILE A 126 -9.79 -5.98 -6.11
CA ILE A 126 -11.16 -6.34 -5.75
C ILE A 126 -11.13 -6.73 -4.26
N PRO A 127 -11.88 -6.05 -3.37
CA PRO A 127 -11.86 -6.37 -1.95
C PRO A 127 -12.16 -7.85 -1.79
N TRP A 128 -11.26 -8.58 -1.15
CA TRP A 128 -11.39 -10.01 -0.98
C TRP A 128 -12.73 -10.39 -0.34
N SER A 129 -13.22 -9.52 0.56
CA SER A 129 -14.56 -9.58 1.16
C SER A 129 -15.68 -9.63 0.11
N ASP A 130 -15.67 -8.75 -0.89
CA ASP A 130 -16.76 -8.61 -1.86
C ASP A 130 -16.82 -9.79 -2.82
N TYR A 131 -15.64 -10.31 -3.18
CA TYR A 131 -15.52 -11.54 -3.95
C TYR A 131 -16.10 -12.75 -3.19
N TYR A 132 -15.68 -12.95 -1.94
CA TYR A 132 -16.19 -14.05 -1.12
C TYR A 132 -17.66 -13.88 -0.76
N LEU A 133 -18.14 -12.64 -0.56
CA LEU A 133 -19.56 -12.33 -0.37
C LEU A 133 -20.38 -12.65 -1.61
N GLY A 134 -19.92 -12.24 -2.80
CA GLY A 134 -20.58 -12.56 -4.07
C GLY A 134 -20.60 -14.06 -4.34
N LEU A 135 -19.48 -14.76 -4.10
CA LEU A 135 -19.39 -16.22 -4.25
C LEU A 135 -20.33 -16.94 -3.27
N THR A 136 -20.39 -16.48 -2.02
CA THR A 136 -21.27 -17.04 -0.99
C THR A 136 -22.74 -16.76 -1.32
N ALA A 137 -23.07 -15.58 -1.84
CA ALA A 137 -24.42 -15.24 -2.28
C ALA A 137 -24.87 -16.15 -3.46
N VAL A 138 -23.99 -16.39 -4.44
CA VAL A 138 -24.26 -17.30 -5.55
C VAL A 138 -24.43 -18.75 -5.06
N ALA A 139 -23.59 -19.20 -4.14
CA ALA A 139 -23.69 -20.54 -3.55
C ALA A 139 -24.99 -20.70 -2.74
N ALA A 140 -25.35 -19.70 -1.91
CA ALA A 140 -26.57 -19.68 -1.12
C ALA A 140 -27.83 -19.63 -1.99
N ALA A 141 -27.82 -18.81 -3.05
CA ALA A 141 -28.92 -18.77 -4.02
C ALA A 141 -29.09 -20.11 -4.73
N SER A 142 -27.99 -20.74 -5.16
CA SER A 142 -28.01 -22.07 -5.78
C SER A 142 -28.58 -23.13 -4.83
N PHE A 143 -28.17 -23.10 -3.55
CA PHE A 143 -28.70 -23.99 -2.52
C PHE A 143 -30.19 -23.74 -2.23
N ALA A 144 -30.63 -22.48 -2.18
CA ALA A 144 -32.02 -22.13 -1.96
C ALA A 144 -32.91 -22.59 -3.14
N VAL A 145 -32.46 -22.39 -4.38
CA VAL A 145 -33.18 -22.88 -5.58
C VAL A 145 -33.29 -24.41 -5.57
N SER A 146 -32.24 -25.10 -5.13
CA SER A 146 -32.26 -26.57 -5.01
C SER A 146 -33.22 -27.08 -3.93
N THR A 147 -33.37 -26.38 -2.80
CA THR A 147 -34.19 -26.86 -1.66
C THR A 147 -35.67 -26.48 -1.77
N LEU A 148 -36.00 -25.41 -2.49
CA LEU A 148 -37.36 -24.90 -2.63
C LEU A 148 -38.17 -25.57 -3.76
N GLU A 149 -37.60 -26.54 -4.47
CA GLU A 149 -38.23 -27.28 -5.58
C GLU A 149 -38.95 -26.35 -6.60
N ILE A 150 -38.33 -25.21 -6.92
CA ILE A 150 -38.90 -24.21 -7.82
C ILE A 150 -38.88 -24.74 -9.26
N PHE A 151 -40.03 -24.83 -9.93
CA PHE A 151 -40.12 -25.22 -11.33
C PHE A 151 -39.46 -24.17 -12.25
N PRO A 152 -38.65 -24.55 -13.28
CA PRO A 152 -38.39 -25.90 -13.79
C PRO A 152 -37.21 -26.65 -13.13
N PHE A 153 -36.60 -26.09 -12.10
CA PHE A 153 -35.37 -26.62 -11.48
C PHE A 153 -35.60 -27.81 -10.53
N SER A 154 -36.85 -28.07 -10.12
CA SER A 154 -37.23 -29.26 -9.34
C SER A 154 -37.10 -30.58 -10.10
N VAL A 155 -37.01 -30.54 -11.43
CA VAL A 155 -36.86 -31.73 -12.27
C VAL A 155 -35.39 -32.17 -12.38
N ILE A 156 -34.47 -31.39 -11.80
CA ILE A 156 -33.04 -31.62 -11.86
C ILE A 156 -32.59 -32.52 -10.71
N ASP A 157 -31.85 -33.58 -11.04
CA ASP A 157 -31.30 -34.53 -10.06
C ASP A 157 -30.31 -33.88 -9.08
N GLN A 158 -30.28 -34.37 -7.85
CA GLN A 158 -29.47 -33.83 -6.75
C GLN A 158 -27.97 -33.87 -7.05
N PHE A 159 -27.49 -34.86 -7.83
CA PHE A 159 -26.10 -34.91 -8.30
C PHE A 159 -25.75 -33.75 -9.24
N THR A 160 -26.69 -33.28 -10.05
CA THR A 160 -26.47 -32.19 -11.01
C THR A 160 -26.20 -30.86 -10.31
N TRP A 161 -26.88 -30.61 -9.18
CA TRP A 161 -26.62 -29.45 -8.32
C TRP A 161 -25.24 -29.51 -7.68
N GLY A 162 -24.82 -30.69 -7.22
CA GLY A 162 -23.46 -30.91 -6.70
C GLY A 162 -22.38 -30.58 -7.74
N VAL A 163 -22.55 -31.07 -8.98
CA VAL A 163 -21.63 -30.77 -10.10
C VAL A 163 -21.60 -29.27 -10.41
N PHE A 164 -22.76 -28.60 -10.43
CA PHE A 164 -22.84 -27.16 -10.69
C PHE A 164 -22.05 -26.35 -9.66
N VAL A 165 -22.22 -26.64 -8.36
CA VAL A 165 -21.47 -25.98 -7.29
C VAL A 165 -19.97 -26.21 -7.45
N VAL A 166 -19.54 -27.45 -7.69
CA VAL A 166 -18.11 -27.76 -7.88
C VAL A 166 -17.54 -27.03 -9.09
N VAL A 167 -18.26 -26.95 -10.20
CA VAL A 167 -17.84 -26.20 -11.40
C VAL A 167 -17.76 -24.70 -11.11
N ALA A 168 -18.73 -24.12 -10.41
CA ALA A 168 -18.71 -22.71 -10.03
C ALA A 168 -17.49 -22.39 -9.14
N PHE A 169 -17.20 -23.24 -8.15
CA PHE A 169 -16.01 -23.12 -7.32
C PHE A 169 -14.72 -23.31 -8.12
N ALA A 170 -14.67 -24.24 -9.08
CA ALA A 170 -13.50 -24.47 -9.93
C ALA A 170 -13.23 -23.29 -10.88
N VAL A 171 -14.27 -22.73 -11.50
CA VAL A 171 -14.17 -21.52 -12.35
C VAL A 171 -13.73 -20.32 -11.52
N SER A 172 -14.32 -20.14 -10.32
CA SER A 172 -13.93 -19.15 -9.32
C SER A 172 -12.45 -19.30 -8.94
N ALA A 173 -12.00 -20.50 -8.57
CA ALA A 173 -10.61 -20.77 -8.21
C ALA A 173 -9.63 -20.57 -9.38
N LEU A 174 -10.03 -20.89 -10.61
CA LEU A 174 -9.24 -20.65 -11.81
C LEU A 174 -9.14 -19.17 -12.14
N ALA A 175 -10.27 -18.45 -12.15
CA ALA A 175 -10.29 -17.00 -12.32
C ALA A 175 -9.41 -16.34 -11.27
N HIS A 176 -9.52 -16.78 -10.01
CA HIS A 176 -8.71 -16.33 -8.91
C HIS A 176 -7.21 -16.60 -9.13
N ARG A 177 -6.84 -17.82 -9.54
CA ARG A 177 -5.45 -18.19 -9.85
C ARG A 177 -4.87 -17.40 -11.03
N PHE A 178 -5.68 -17.04 -12.02
CA PHE A 178 -5.26 -16.20 -13.14
C PHE A 178 -5.15 -14.72 -12.77
N TYR A 179 -6.03 -14.21 -11.91
CA TYR A 179 -5.98 -12.84 -11.40
C TYR A 179 -4.84 -12.63 -10.39
N SER A 180 -4.66 -13.57 -9.45
CA SER A 180 -3.58 -13.54 -8.44
C SER A 180 -2.18 -13.67 -9.07
N ARG A 181 -2.07 -14.35 -10.21
CA ARG A 181 -0.83 -14.37 -11.01
C ARG A 181 -0.51 -13.02 -11.68
N ARG A 182 -1.51 -12.13 -11.78
CA ARG A 182 -1.39 -10.80 -12.40
C ARG A 182 -1.27 -9.67 -11.36
N ASN A 183 -1.80 -9.86 -10.15
CA ASN A 183 -1.71 -8.93 -9.00
C ASN A 183 -0.84 -9.51 -7.87
N ARG A 184 0.46 -9.65 -8.09
CA ARG A 184 1.41 -9.67 -6.96
C ARG A 184 1.78 -8.21 -6.68
N LEU A 185 1.22 -7.67 -5.61
CA LEU A 185 1.61 -6.48 -4.82
C LEU A 185 0.34 -5.70 -4.51
N GLY A 186 -0.03 -5.73 -3.24
CA GLY A 186 -1.25 -5.13 -2.75
C GLY A 186 -1.46 -5.51 -1.29
N ILE A 187 -1.19 -4.58 -0.39
CA ILE A 187 -1.21 -4.73 1.07
C ILE A 187 -2.29 -3.78 1.58
N ASP A 188 -3.14 -4.33 2.44
CA ASP A 188 -4.42 -3.80 2.90
C ASP A 188 -4.42 -2.35 3.39
N SER A 189 -5.61 -1.75 3.34
CA SER A 189 -5.94 -0.33 3.51
C SER A 189 -5.93 0.21 4.95
N GLU A 190 -5.36 -0.50 5.93
CA GLU A 190 -5.24 -0.03 7.32
C GLU A 190 -4.06 -0.72 8.04
N PRO A 191 -3.26 -0.03 8.88
CA PRO A 191 -2.18 -0.70 9.61
C PRO A 191 -2.79 -1.67 10.63
N PRO A 192 -2.49 -2.99 10.62
CA PRO A 192 -3.12 -4.00 11.48
C PRO A 192 -2.77 -3.89 12.98
N GLU A 193 -2.10 -2.82 13.39
CA GLU A 193 -1.53 -2.66 14.73
C GLU A 193 -2.41 -1.84 15.68
N VAL A 194 -3.47 -1.18 15.19
CA VAL A 194 -4.32 -0.28 16.00
C VAL A 194 -5.64 -0.89 16.51
N GLU A 195 -6.02 -2.11 16.10
CA GLU A 195 -7.33 -2.69 16.48
C GLU A 195 -7.33 -3.49 17.81
N HIS A 196 -6.20 -3.62 18.51
CA HIS A 196 -6.09 -4.51 19.69
C HIS A 196 -5.69 -3.82 21.00
N VAL A 197 -6.17 -2.61 21.27
CA VAL A 197 -5.97 -1.98 22.60
C VAL A 197 -7.25 -1.45 23.27
N SER A 198 -8.40 -1.38 22.59
CA SER A 198 -9.60 -0.77 23.18
C SER A 198 -10.53 -1.70 23.97
N ASP A 199 -10.24 -3.00 24.09
CA ASP A 199 -11.15 -3.97 24.75
C ASP A 199 -10.63 -4.57 26.08
N ARG A 200 -9.77 -3.82 26.78
CA ARG A 200 -9.46 -4.09 28.20
C ARG A 200 -9.72 -2.88 29.07
N HIS A 201 -11.01 -2.62 29.33
CA HIS A 201 -11.47 -1.94 30.53
C HIS A 201 -12.56 -2.76 31.21
#